data_AF-A0A2E8N7U5-F1
#
_entry.id   AF-A0A2E8N7U5-F1
#
_cell.length_a   1.000
_cell.length_b   1.000
_cell.length_c   1.000
_cell.angle_alpha   90.00
_cell.angle_beta   90.00
_cell.angle_gamma   90.00
#
_symmetry.space_group_name_H-M   'P 1'
#
loop_
_entity.id
_entity.type
_entity.pdbx_description
1 polymer ?
#
loop_
_entity_poly.entity_id
_entity_poly.type
_entity_poly.pdbx_seq_one_letter_code
_entity_poly.pdbx_strand_id
1 'polypeptide(L)'
;MRIRTLLLLVTACLAVAACSDGDGSDGSTAAPVTVASTTASAPTPTVDIDAVLDDVREELVELVMLRDGLDRAAAEERADELMDQGGDGRILEQQMAVYSSWMSNYPMHPVLGRHWTEAEAECVVVTMMQVEGIGRTAALMSASQTGGMEVADALALVQPVGFCADLLAMMRADMTALGVPQDPDCLLAGLGEEDVASWFVALFTHGREGFNAAMGEELDLTCPTGS
;
A
#
# COMPACT_ATOMS: atom_id res chain seq x y z
N MET A 1 11.65 -3.62 -35.74
CA MET A 1 12.11 -3.38 -34.35
C MET A 1 12.21 -1.89 -34.10
N ARG A 2 11.29 -1.34 -33.29
CA ARG A 2 11.54 -0.42 -32.17
C ARG A 2 10.19 0.19 -31.77
N ILE A 3 9.57 -0.52 -30.83
CA ILE A 3 8.47 -0.11 -29.98
C ILE A 3 8.96 1.14 -29.23
N ARG A 4 8.29 2.29 -29.46
CA ARG A 4 8.34 3.44 -28.57
C ARG A 4 6.95 3.56 -27.95
N THR A 5 6.73 2.71 -26.96
CA THR A 5 5.64 2.84 -25.99
C THR A 5 6.17 3.73 -24.88
N LEU A 6 5.64 4.94 -24.77
CA LEU A 6 5.56 5.66 -23.50
C LEU A 6 4.18 6.31 -23.53
N LEU A 7 3.27 5.61 -22.85
CA LEU A 7 1.84 5.89 -22.76
C LEU A 7 1.62 7.21 -22.05
N LEU A 8 0.76 8.01 -22.68
CA LEU A 8 0.10 9.19 -22.18
C LEU A 8 -1.20 8.77 -21.45
N LEU A 9 -1.63 9.63 -20.50
CA LEU A 9 -3.01 9.79 -19.96
C LEU A 9 -3.39 8.86 -18.78
N VAL A 10 -4.19 9.24 -17.76
CA VAL A 10 -4.88 10.48 -17.33
C VAL A 10 -5.48 10.23 -15.94
N THR A 11 -5.28 11.20 -15.04
CA THR A 11 -6.21 11.76 -14.04
C THR A 11 -7.43 10.96 -13.55
N ALA A 12 -7.52 10.73 -12.22
CA ALA A 12 -8.72 10.96 -11.39
C ALA A 12 -8.45 10.80 -9.87
N CYS A 13 -7.84 11.81 -9.23
CA CYS A 13 -8.01 11.99 -7.78
C CYS A 13 -9.37 12.65 -7.54
N LEU A 14 -10.36 11.89 -7.05
CA LEU A 14 -11.59 12.43 -6.48
C LEU A 14 -11.39 12.68 -4.99
N ALA A 15 -11.85 13.86 -4.58
CA ALA A 15 -11.66 14.52 -3.31
C ALA A 15 -12.16 13.74 -2.09
N VAL A 16 -11.40 13.81 -0.99
CA VAL A 16 -11.98 13.92 0.36
C VAL A 16 -11.60 15.30 0.89
N ALA A 17 -12.60 16.18 0.92
CA ALA A 17 -12.53 17.49 1.52
C ALA A 17 -12.33 17.34 3.03
N ALA A 18 -11.24 17.89 3.55
CA ALA A 18 -11.08 18.16 4.96
C ALA A 18 -12.06 19.27 5.37
N CYS A 19 -13.10 18.92 6.13
CA CYS A 19 -13.79 19.87 6.99
C CYS A 19 -13.14 19.79 8.37
N SER A 20 -12.16 20.65 8.62
CA SER A 20 -11.70 20.96 9.97
C SER A 20 -12.06 22.41 10.23
N ASP A 21 -13.04 22.62 11.11
CA ASP A 21 -13.13 23.86 11.87
C ASP A 21 -12.96 23.49 13.34
N GLY A 22 -11.92 24.05 13.93
CA GLY A 22 -11.58 23.88 15.32
C GLY A 22 -12.28 24.87 16.25
N ASP A 23 -12.22 24.51 17.53
CA ASP A 23 -11.61 25.29 18.62
C ASP A 23 -12.51 25.42 19.85
N GLY A 24 -11.91 25.29 21.05
CA GLY A 24 -12.62 25.46 22.32
C GLY A 24 -12.04 24.72 23.53
N SER A 25 -10.94 25.26 24.07
CA SER A 25 -10.31 24.99 25.37
C SER A 25 -11.27 24.93 26.57
N ASP A 26 -11.03 24.03 27.55
CA ASP A 26 -10.67 24.42 28.94
C ASP A 26 -10.36 23.24 29.87
N GLY A 27 -9.37 23.44 30.74
CA GLY A 27 -8.62 22.39 31.43
C GLY A 27 -9.15 21.88 32.78
N SER A 28 -8.42 20.90 33.35
CA SER A 28 -8.26 20.74 34.80
C SER A 28 -7.15 19.75 35.16
N THR A 29 -6.42 20.08 36.22
CA THR A 29 -5.24 19.40 36.77
C THR A 29 -5.64 18.25 37.72
N ALA A 30 -5.10 17.03 37.56
CA ALA A 30 -4.98 16.04 38.64
C ALA A 30 -3.95 14.92 38.35
N ALA A 31 -3.33 14.46 39.45
CA ALA A 31 -2.18 13.56 39.66
C ALA A 31 -2.14 12.19 38.91
N PRO A 32 -0.97 11.51 38.84
CA PRO A 32 -0.79 10.32 38.03
C PRO A 32 -1.45 9.10 38.68
N VAL A 33 -2.43 8.50 38.00
CA VAL A 33 -2.94 7.18 38.34
C VAL A 33 -2.16 6.16 37.53
N THR A 34 -1.41 5.31 38.21
CA THR A 34 -0.76 4.13 37.65
C THR A 34 -1.83 3.21 37.08
N VAL A 35 -2.02 3.23 35.75
CA VAL A 35 -2.92 2.28 35.08
C VAL A 35 -2.08 1.09 34.64
N ALA A 36 -2.40 -0.07 35.20
CA ALA A 36 -1.82 -1.34 34.80
C ALA A 36 -2.07 -1.57 33.30
N SER A 37 -0.98 -1.82 32.55
CA SER A 37 -1.06 -2.27 31.16
C SER A 37 -1.60 -3.71 31.12
N THR A 38 -2.92 -3.85 31.11
CA THR A 38 -3.55 -5.01 30.48
C THR A 38 -3.37 -4.86 28.98
N THR A 39 -2.40 -5.57 28.42
CA THR A 39 -2.38 -5.92 27.00
C THR A 39 -3.58 -6.83 26.73
N ALA A 40 -4.76 -6.23 26.59
CA ALA A 40 -5.85 -6.84 25.86
C ALA A 40 -5.46 -6.69 24.38
N SER A 41 -5.25 -7.81 23.69
CA SER A 41 -5.20 -7.82 22.23
C SER A 41 -6.40 -7.04 21.71
N ALA A 42 -6.16 -5.98 20.96
CA ALA A 42 -7.22 -5.33 20.21
C ALA A 42 -7.92 -6.42 19.38
N PRO A 43 -9.26 -6.49 19.36
CA PRO A 43 -9.93 -7.35 18.41
C PRO A 43 -9.47 -6.91 17.02
N THR A 44 -8.86 -7.84 16.28
CA THR A 44 -8.74 -7.70 14.82
C THR A 44 -10.14 -7.33 14.33
N PRO A 45 -10.33 -6.24 13.56
CA PRO A 45 -11.62 -6.00 12.95
C PRO A 45 -11.89 -7.19 12.03
N THR A 46 -12.71 -8.12 12.49
CA THR A 46 -13.28 -9.15 11.64
C THR A 46 -14.26 -8.41 10.75
N VAL A 47 -13.80 -8.03 9.55
CA VAL A 47 -14.69 -7.53 8.50
C VAL A 47 -15.76 -8.59 8.32
N ASP A 48 -17.02 -8.19 8.55
CA ASP A 48 -18.15 -9.06 8.33
C ASP A 48 -18.32 -9.22 6.81
N ILE A 49 -17.80 -10.34 6.31
CA ILE A 49 -17.77 -10.65 4.89
C ILE A 49 -19.19 -10.70 4.33
N ASP A 50 -20.13 -11.24 5.11
CA ASP A 50 -21.53 -11.33 4.70
C ASP A 50 -22.15 -9.93 4.55
N ALA A 51 -21.82 -9.00 5.47
CA ALA A 51 -22.29 -7.62 5.38
C ALA A 51 -21.73 -6.87 4.16
N VAL A 52 -20.44 -7.04 3.83
CA VAL A 52 -19.84 -6.43 2.63
C VAL A 52 -20.46 -6.99 1.36
N LEU A 53 -20.76 -8.30 1.33
CA LEU A 53 -21.43 -8.93 0.19
C LEU A 53 -22.87 -8.44 0.02
N ASP A 54 -23.58 -8.20 1.11
CA ASP A 54 -24.93 -7.63 1.09
C ASP A 54 -24.93 -6.18 0.55
N ASP A 55 -23.96 -5.35 0.94
CA ASP A 55 -23.81 -3.98 0.43
C ASP A 55 -23.53 -3.98 -1.09
N VAL A 56 -22.62 -4.85 -1.55
CA VAL A 56 -22.31 -5.02 -2.98
C VAL A 56 -23.53 -5.51 -3.76
N ARG A 57 -24.32 -6.42 -3.19
CA ARG A 57 -25.56 -6.92 -3.79
C ARG A 57 -26.57 -5.79 -3.96
N GLU A 58 -26.79 -4.97 -2.94
CA GLU A 58 -27.74 -3.85 -2.99
C GLU A 58 -27.32 -2.82 -4.06
N GLU A 59 -26.02 -2.48 -4.13
CA GLU A 59 -25.51 -1.57 -5.15
C GLU A 59 -25.68 -2.15 -6.56
N LEU A 60 -25.46 -3.45 -6.74
CA LEU A 60 -25.69 -4.13 -8.02
C LEU A 60 -27.17 -4.12 -8.42
N VAL A 61 -28.09 -4.29 -7.47
CA VAL A 61 -29.55 -4.19 -7.72
C VAL A 61 -29.91 -2.81 -8.24
N GLU A 62 -29.45 -1.74 -7.60
CA GLU A 62 -29.70 -0.38 -8.08
C GLU A 62 -29.16 -0.16 -9.50
N LEU A 63 -27.95 -0.66 -9.77
CA LEU A 63 -27.29 -0.52 -11.07
C LEU A 63 -28.04 -1.28 -12.18
N VAL A 64 -28.54 -2.48 -11.88
CA VAL A 64 -29.37 -3.28 -12.79
C VAL A 64 -30.72 -2.61 -13.06
N MET A 65 -31.37 -2.06 -12.02
CA MET A 65 -32.61 -1.28 -12.20
C MET A 65 -32.39 -0.09 -13.13
N LEU A 66 -31.31 0.67 -12.92
CA LEU A 66 -30.95 1.84 -13.74
C LEU A 66 -30.62 1.48 -15.19
N ARG A 67 -29.85 0.40 -15.41
CA ARG A 67 -29.37 0.00 -16.74
C ARG A 67 -30.46 -0.65 -17.58
N ASP A 68 -31.21 -1.59 -16.99
CA ASP A 68 -32.12 -2.47 -17.70
C ASP A 68 -33.58 -2.01 -17.60
N GLY A 69 -33.87 -0.99 -16.77
CA GLY A 69 -35.22 -0.48 -16.55
C GLY A 69 -36.14 -1.50 -15.87
N LEU A 70 -35.55 -2.42 -15.11
CA LEU A 70 -36.27 -3.47 -14.40
C LEU A 70 -36.92 -2.93 -13.12
N ASP A 71 -38.04 -3.54 -12.73
CA ASP A 71 -38.55 -3.37 -11.38
C ASP A 71 -37.62 -4.03 -10.36
N ARG A 72 -37.76 -3.66 -9.09
CA ARG A 72 -36.83 -4.11 -8.04
C ARG A 72 -36.78 -5.63 -7.90
N ALA A 73 -37.90 -6.33 -8.04
CA ALA A 73 -37.92 -7.79 -7.91
C ALA A 73 -37.17 -8.47 -9.06
N ALA A 74 -37.38 -8.01 -10.30
CA ALA A 74 -36.66 -8.51 -11.46
C ALA A 74 -35.17 -8.13 -11.43
N ALA A 75 -34.82 -6.98 -10.84
CA ALA A 75 -33.44 -6.56 -10.66
C ALA A 75 -32.70 -7.35 -9.57
N GLU A 76 -33.38 -7.73 -8.48
CA GLU A 76 -32.85 -8.64 -7.45
C GLU A 76 -32.50 -10.00 -8.05
N GLU A 77 -33.42 -10.63 -8.80
CA GLU A 77 -33.16 -11.91 -9.48
C GLU A 77 -32.01 -11.81 -10.48
N ARG A 78 -31.95 -10.71 -11.24
CA ARG A 78 -30.89 -10.50 -12.22
C ARG A 78 -29.54 -10.17 -11.57
N ALA A 79 -29.53 -9.47 -10.43
CA ALA A 79 -28.33 -9.22 -9.63
C ALA A 79 -27.81 -10.53 -9.02
N ASP A 80 -28.69 -11.38 -8.51
CA ASP A 80 -28.33 -12.71 -8.00
C ASP A 80 -27.73 -13.59 -9.11
N GLU A 81 -28.35 -13.62 -10.30
CA GLU A 81 -27.77 -14.29 -11.47
C GLU A 81 -26.41 -13.72 -11.89
N LEU A 82 -26.22 -12.40 -11.78
CA LEU A 82 -24.97 -11.74 -12.12
C LEU A 82 -23.90 -11.96 -11.04
N MET A 83 -24.27 -12.12 -9.78
CA MET A 83 -23.36 -12.54 -8.71
C MET A 83 -22.94 -13.99 -8.93
N ASP A 84 -23.89 -14.87 -9.27
CA ASP A 84 -23.64 -16.28 -9.60
C ASP A 84 -22.80 -16.46 -10.90
N GLN A 85 -22.98 -15.57 -11.88
CA GLN A 85 -22.22 -15.59 -13.14
C GLN A 85 -20.90 -14.82 -13.07
N GLY A 86 -20.81 -13.82 -12.19
CA GLY A 86 -19.76 -12.79 -12.17
C GLY A 86 -18.55 -13.14 -11.31
N GLY A 87 -18.65 -14.11 -10.41
CA GLY A 87 -17.50 -14.55 -9.64
C GLY A 87 -17.78 -15.85 -8.92
N ASP A 88 -16.87 -16.82 -9.05
CA ASP A 88 -16.79 -17.89 -8.06
C ASP A 88 -16.57 -17.19 -6.71
N GLY A 89 -17.54 -17.22 -5.78
CA GLY A 89 -17.46 -16.51 -4.49
C GLY A 89 -16.15 -16.81 -3.73
N ARG A 90 -15.57 -17.98 -4.00
CA ARG A 90 -14.24 -18.40 -3.54
C ARG A 90 -13.10 -17.49 -4.02
N ILE A 91 -13.22 -16.92 -5.22
CA ILE A 91 -12.28 -15.94 -5.75
C ILE A 91 -12.39 -14.66 -4.92
N LEU A 92 -13.59 -14.13 -4.66
CA LEU A 92 -13.75 -12.92 -3.86
C LEU A 92 -13.26 -13.12 -2.41
N GLU A 93 -13.58 -14.26 -1.80
CA GLU A 93 -13.03 -14.67 -0.50
C GLU A 93 -11.49 -14.72 -0.53
N GLN A 94 -10.90 -15.27 -1.59
CA GLN A 94 -9.45 -15.34 -1.75
C GLN A 94 -8.83 -13.95 -1.95
N GLN A 95 -9.48 -13.06 -2.68
CA GLN A 95 -9.06 -11.67 -2.86
C GLN A 95 -9.07 -10.90 -1.54
N MET A 96 -10.17 -11.03 -0.78
CA MET A 96 -10.28 -10.43 0.56
C MET A 96 -9.27 -11.04 1.55
N ALA A 97 -8.96 -12.33 1.45
CA ALA A 97 -7.92 -12.95 2.27
C ALA A 97 -6.53 -12.41 1.95
N VAL A 98 -6.20 -12.20 0.66
CA VAL A 98 -4.93 -11.57 0.24
C VAL A 98 -4.85 -10.14 0.76
N TYR A 99 -5.92 -9.37 0.60
CA TYR A 99 -6.01 -7.99 1.08
C TYR A 99 -5.89 -7.91 2.62
N SER A 100 -6.67 -8.68 3.36
CA SER A 100 -6.64 -8.68 4.83
C SER A 100 -5.29 -9.13 5.39
N SER A 101 -4.69 -10.16 4.77
CA SER A 101 -3.34 -10.61 5.11
C SER A 101 -2.32 -9.51 4.87
N TRP A 102 -2.41 -8.80 3.73
CA TRP A 102 -1.55 -7.65 3.46
C TRP A 102 -1.69 -6.55 4.51
N MET A 103 -2.92 -6.08 4.74
CA MET A 103 -3.17 -4.97 5.66
C MET A 103 -2.73 -5.30 7.09
N SER A 104 -2.71 -6.57 7.46
CA SER A 104 -2.20 -7.03 8.76
C SER A 104 -0.67 -7.12 8.83
N ASN A 105 0.02 -7.20 7.69
CA ASN A 105 1.45 -7.51 7.61
C ASN A 105 2.30 -6.48 6.84
N TYR A 106 1.71 -5.42 6.30
CA TYR A 106 2.43 -4.41 5.52
C TYR A 106 3.66 -3.80 6.23
N PRO A 107 3.73 -3.69 7.58
CA PRO A 107 4.95 -3.18 8.22
C PRO A 107 6.19 -4.04 7.96
N MET A 108 6.00 -5.31 7.57
CA MET A 108 7.06 -6.24 7.20
C MET A 108 7.48 -6.11 5.73
N HIS A 109 6.84 -5.25 4.95
CA HIS A 109 7.17 -5.07 3.55
C HIS A 109 8.63 -4.60 3.38
N PRO A 110 9.46 -5.25 2.54
CA PRO A 110 10.89 -4.94 2.45
C PRO A 110 11.20 -3.52 1.97
N VAL A 111 10.27 -2.89 1.24
CA VAL A 111 10.38 -1.49 0.81
C VAL A 111 9.83 -0.59 1.90
N LEU A 112 10.58 -0.44 3.00
CA LEU A 112 10.30 0.50 4.09
C LEU A 112 8.91 0.38 4.72
N GLY A 113 8.30 -0.82 4.69
CA GLY A 113 6.93 -1.04 5.17
C GLY A 113 6.68 -0.54 6.60
N ARG A 114 7.69 -0.61 7.46
CA ARG A 114 7.63 -0.14 8.86
C ARG A 114 7.35 1.35 9.02
N HIS A 115 7.53 2.14 7.96
CA HIS A 115 7.27 3.59 7.95
C HIS A 115 5.95 3.95 7.28
N TRP A 116 5.25 2.98 6.68
CA TRP A 116 4.00 3.24 6.01
C TRP A 116 2.89 3.52 7.01
N THR A 117 2.02 4.43 6.64
CA THR A 117 0.68 4.55 7.21
C THR A 117 -0.23 3.46 6.63
N GLU A 118 -1.36 3.21 7.29
CA GLU A 118 -2.37 2.28 6.78
C GLU A 118 -2.92 2.73 5.41
N ALA A 119 -3.11 4.03 5.20
CA ALA A 119 -3.58 4.59 3.94
C ALA A 119 -2.58 4.40 2.78
N GLU A 120 -1.28 4.54 3.05
CA GLU A 120 -0.22 4.26 2.06
C GLU A 120 -0.17 2.77 1.73
N ALA A 121 -0.28 1.89 2.74
CA ALA A 121 -0.31 0.45 2.53
C ALA A 121 -1.53 -0.01 1.70
N GLU A 122 -2.70 0.58 1.96
CA GLU A 122 -3.92 0.35 1.17
C GLU A 122 -3.73 0.82 -0.28
N CYS A 123 -3.22 2.03 -0.48
CA CYS A 123 -2.91 2.56 -1.82
C CYS A 123 -1.99 1.61 -2.60
N VAL A 124 -0.94 1.08 -1.96
CA VAL A 124 0.03 0.18 -2.61
C VAL A 124 -0.63 -1.11 -3.07
N VAL A 125 -1.35 -1.82 -2.18
CA VAL A 125 -1.96 -3.11 -2.56
C VAL A 125 -3.06 -2.94 -3.59
N VAL A 126 -3.87 -1.88 -3.49
CA VAL A 126 -4.91 -1.58 -4.47
C VAL A 126 -4.29 -1.28 -5.83
N THR A 127 -3.23 -0.46 -5.87
CA THR A 127 -2.49 -0.16 -7.11
C THR A 127 -1.91 -1.43 -7.73
N MET A 128 -1.29 -2.30 -6.93
CA MET A 128 -0.79 -3.59 -7.40
C MET A 128 -1.90 -4.45 -7.98
N MET A 129 -3.02 -4.60 -7.26
CA MET A 129 -4.17 -5.40 -7.73
C MET A 129 -4.77 -4.85 -9.03
N GLN A 130 -4.79 -3.53 -9.21
CA GLN A 130 -5.27 -2.90 -10.44
C GLN A 130 -4.34 -3.11 -11.63
N VAL A 131 -3.02 -3.02 -11.43
CA VAL A 131 -2.03 -3.14 -12.50
C VAL A 131 -1.73 -4.61 -12.84
N GLU A 132 -1.55 -5.45 -11.83
CA GLU A 132 -1.05 -6.81 -11.98
C GLU A 132 -2.16 -7.87 -11.95
N GLY A 133 -3.33 -7.51 -11.43
CA GLY A 133 -4.38 -8.46 -11.10
C GLY A 133 -4.05 -9.25 -9.83
N ILE A 134 -5.11 -9.71 -9.15
CA ILE A 134 -4.99 -10.16 -7.76
C ILE A 134 -4.16 -11.44 -7.63
N GLY A 135 -4.26 -12.36 -8.59
CA GLY A 135 -3.45 -13.58 -8.59
C GLY A 135 -1.94 -13.30 -8.69
N ARG A 136 -1.54 -12.34 -9.53
CA ARG A 136 -0.13 -11.96 -9.68
C ARG A 136 0.35 -11.15 -8.49
N THR A 137 -0.47 -10.24 -7.96
CA THR A 137 -0.19 -9.51 -6.72
C THR A 137 0.09 -10.47 -5.56
N ALA A 138 -0.78 -11.47 -5.34
CA ALA A 138 -0.58 -12.48 -4.30
C ALA A 138 0.72 -13.27 -4.51
N ALA A 139 1.06 -13.64 -5.75
CA ALA A 139 2.30 -14.32 -6.07
C ALA A 139 3.53 -13.45 -5.78
N LEU A 140 3.54 -12.20 -6.24
CA LEU A 140 4.62 -11.24 -5.99
C LEU A 140 4.87 -11.02 -4.50
N MET A 141 3.80 -10.88 -3.72
CA MET A 141 3.89 -10.73 -2.27
C MET A 141 4.46 -11.98 -1.59
N SER A 142 4.05 -13.18 -2.02
CA SER A 142 4.59 -14.42 -1.47
C SER A 142 6.06 -14.67 -1.84
N ALA A 143 6.49 -14.10 -2.96
CA ALA A 143 7.81 -14.28 -3.53
C ALA A 143 8.76 -13.11 -3.26
N SER A 144 8.36 -12.11 -2.45
CA SER A 144 9.16 -10.93 -2.10
C SER A 144 10.36 -11.31 -1.22
N GLN A 145 11.33 -11.98 -1.83
CA GLN A 145 12.59 -12.41 -1.25
C GLN A 145 13.72 -11.50 -1.72
N THR A 146 14.70 -11.28 -0.86
CA THR A 146 15.91 -10.52 -1.22
C THR A 146 16.76 -11.34 -2.20
N GLY A 147 16.95 -10.83 -3.42
CA GLY A 147 17.77 -11.42 -4.48
C GLY A 147 17.08 -12.50 -5.31
N GLY A 148 17.50 -12.61 -6.57
CA GLY A 148 17.06 -13.66 -7.50
C GLY A 148 15.72 -13.40 -8.20
N MET A 149 15.13 -12.23 -7.99
CA MET A 149 13.91 -11.81 -8.69
C MET A 149 14.23 -11.26 -10.09
N GLU A 150 13.34 -11.51 -11.05
CA GLU A 150 13.38 -10.84 -12.35
C GLU A 150 13.13 -9.34 -12.19
N VAL A 151 13.80 -8.52 -13.00
CA VAL A 151 13.69 -7.04 -12.90
C VAL A 151 12.24 -6.56 -13.02
N ALA A 152 11.44 -7.20 -13.89
CA ALA A 152 10.03 -6.85 -14.07
C ALA A 152 9.19 -7.11 -12.81
N ASP A 153 9.47 -8.17 -12.07
CA ASP A 153 8.76 -8.51 -10.83
C ASP A 153 9.23 -7.59 -9.69
N ALA A 154 10.52 -7.25 -9.64
CA ALA A 154 11.04 -6.27 -8.68
C ALA A 154 10.40 -4.88 -8.89
N LEU A 155 10.25 -4.45 -10.15
CA LEU A 155 9.57 -3.20 -10.47
C LEU A 155 8.09 -3.23 -10.07
N ALA A 156 7.39 -4.35 -10.29
CA ALA A 156 5.99 -4.51 -9.89
C ALA A 156 5.77 -4.40 -8.37
N LEU A 157 6.78 -4.73 -7.56
CA LEU A 157 6.77 -4.54 -6.10
C LEU A 157 7.12 -3.11 -5.66
N VAL A 158 8.05 -2.46 -6.36
CA VAL A 158 8.63 -1.18 -5.92
C VAL A 158 7.85 0.03 -6.46
N GLN A 159 7.43 0.00 -7.73
CA GLN A 159 6.78 1.15 -8.37
C GLN A 159 5.51 1.63 -7.66
N PRO A 160 4.61 0.75 -7.19
CA PRO A 160 3.43 1.18 -6.45
C PRO A 160 3.77 1.94 -5.16
N VAL A 161 4.89 1.62 -4.52
CA VAL A 161 5.35 2.32 -3.30
C VAL A 161 5.75 3.75 -3.62
N GLY A 162 6.55 3.95 -4.67
CA GLY A 162 6.92 5.30 -5.12
C GLY A 162 5.75 6.12 -5.69
N PHE A 163 4.63 5.48 -6.02
CA PHE A 163 3.41 6.19 -6.38
C PHE A 163 2.59 6.61 -5.15
N CYS A 164 2.57 5.78 -4.10
CA CYS A 164 1.67 5.94 -2.97
C CYS A 164 2.29 6.63 -1.76
N ALA A 165 3.62 6.68 -1.65
CA ALA A 165 4.31 7.14 -0.45
C ALA A 165 5.63 7.85 -0.79
N ASP A 166 6.08 8.75 0.10
CA ASP A 166 7.31 9.52 -0.08
C ASP A 166 8.54 8.68 0.30
N LEU A 167 9.15 8.04 -0.71
CA LEU A 167 10.29 7.14 -0.53
C LEU A 167 11.52 7.85 0.06
N LEU A 168 11.74 9.12 -0.27
CA LEU A 168 12.86 9.88 0.26
C LEU A 168 12.66 10.23 1.73
N ALA A 169 11.47 10.70 2.11
CA ALA A 169 11.14 10.97 3.50
C ALA A 169 11.21 9.71 4.36
N MET A 170 10.70 8.59 3.85
CA MET A 170 10.80 7.31 4.55
C MET A 170 12.24 6.83 4.66
N MET A 171 13.06 6.96 3.61
CA MET A 171 14.46 6.57 3.67
C MET A 171 15.23 7.43 4.69
N ARG A 172 14.97 8.74 4.73
CA ARG A 172 15.51 9.63 5.78
C ARG A 172 15.15 9.12 7.17
N ALA A 173 13.87 8.83 7.41
CA ALA A 173 13.40 8.29 8.69
C ALA A 173 14.06 6.94 9.02
N ASP A 174 14.29 6.10 8.01
CA ASP A 174 14.99 4.81 8.13
C ASP A 174 16.43 4.98 8.60
N MET A 175 17.19 5.86 7.92
CA MET A 175 18.58 6.16 8.23
C MET A 175 18.73 6.74 9.64
N THR A 176 17.82 7.64 10.04
CA THR A 176 17.77 8.17 11.41
C THR A 176 17.48 7.07 12.43
N ALA A 177 16.50 6.19 12.17
CA ALA A 177 16.15 5.11 13.07
C ALA A 177 17.26 4.05 13.21
N LEU A 178 18.02 3.80 12.14
CA LEU A 178 19.18 2.90 12.14
C LEU A 178 20.44 3.52 12.76
N GLY A 179 20.42 4.81 13.07
CA GLY A 179 21.57 5.52 13.65
C GLY A 179 22.73 5.66 12.68
N VAL A 180 22.44 5.91 11.39
CA VAL A 180 23.48 6.23 10.40
C VAL A 180 24.29 7.44 10.92
N PRO A 181 25.63 7.34 11.02
CA PRO A 181 26.43 8.40 11.64
C PRO A 181 26.42 9.72 10.88
N GLN A 182 26.28 9.67 9.55
CA GLN A 182 26.21 10.84 8.67
C GLN A 182 24.83 11.49 8.73
N ASP A 183 24.79 12.80 8.48
CA ASP A 183 23.54 13.54 8.34
C ASP A 183 22.70 12.98 7.17
N PRO A 184 21.51 12.39 7.42
CA PRO A 184 20.66 11.83 6.37
C PRO A 184 20.20 12.85 5.33
N ASP A 185 20.03 14.11 5.73
CA ASP A 185 19.64 15.18 4.82
C ASP A 185 20.74 15.50 3.81
N CYS A 186 21.99 15.51 4.26
CA CYS A 186 23.14 15.62 3.38
C CYS A 186 23.30 14.40 2.46
N LEU A 187 23.16 13.19 3.01
CA LEU A 187 23.34 11.94 2.24
C LEU A 187 22.34 11.83 1.07
N LEU A 188 21.09 12.20 1.31
CA LEU A 188 20.02 12.13 0.32
C LEU A 188 19.93 13.40 -0.55
N ALA A 189 20.83 14.37 -0.37
CA ALA A 189 20.78 15.63 -1.08
C ALA A 189 20.98 15.43 -2.58
N GLY A 190 19.99 15.85 -3.37
CA GLY A 190 20.03 15.77 -4.83
C GLY A 190 19.52 14.45 -5.41
N LEU A 191 19.11 13.50 -4.57
CA LEU A 191 18.44 12.27 -5.01
C LEU A 191 16.95 12.51 -5.25
N GLY A 192 16.41 11.80 -6.24
CA GLY A 192 14.97 11.64 -6.48
C GLY A 192 14.43 10.35 -5.88
N GLU A 193 13.11 10.18 -5.89
CA GLU A 193 12.48 8.94 -5.44
C GLU A 193 12.83 7.75 -6.34
N GLU A 194 13.11 8.00 -7.62
CA GLU A 194 13.54 6.99 -8.59
C GLU A 194 14.89 6.36 -8.25
N ASP A 195 15.80 7.15 -7.67
CA ASP A 195 17.10 6.71 -7.18
C ASP A 195 16.91 5.74 -6.02
N VAL A 196 16.11 6.13 -5.01
CA VAL A 196 15.75 5.27 -3.87
C VAL A 196 15.01 4.00 -4.31
N ALA A 197 14.06 4.12 -5.24
CA ALA A 197 13.36 2.98 -5.81
C ALA A 197 14.33 2.02 -6.50
N SER A 198 15.34 2.53 -7.21
CA SER A 198 16.35 1.71 -7.88
C SER A 198 17.13 0.83 -6.90
N TRP A 199 17.37 1.31 -5.68
CA TRP A 199 18.04 0.53 -4.63
C TRP A 199 17.20 -0.68 -4.24
N PHE A 200 15.91 -0.50 -4.03
CA PHE A 200 15.00 -1.60 -3.70
C PHE A 200 14.81 -2.57 -4.87
N VAL A 201 14.82 -2.09 -6.11
CA VAL A 201 14.88 -2.98 -7.28
C VAL A 201 16.16 -3.82 -7.23
N ALA A 202 17.31 -3.22 -6.95
CA ALA A 202 18.58 -3.92 -6.78
C ALA A 202 18.57 -4.92 -5.60
N LEU A 203 17.86 -4.60 -4.52
CA LEU A 203 17.66 -5.52 -3.39
C LEU A 203 16.94 -6.80 -3.82
N PHE A 204 15.86 -6.68 -4.60
CA PHE A 204 15.09 -7.83 -5.05
C PHE A 204 15.81 -8.62 -6.15
N THR A 205 16.55 -7.96 -7.04
CA THR A 205 17.23 -8.63 -8.15
C THR A 205 18.58 -9.24 -7.75
N HIS A 206 19.39 -8.49 -7.01
CA HIS A 206 20.80 -8.80 -6.71
C HIS A 206 21.07 -9.01 -5.23
N GLY A 207 20.05 -8.88 -4.38
CA GLY A 207 20.18 -9.06 -2.96
C GLY A 207 20.81 -7.86 -2.27
N ARG A 208 21.23 -8.09 -1.01
CA ARG A 208 21.74 -7.02 -0.15
C ARG A 208 23.03 -6.38 -0.66
N GLU A 209 23.86 -7.14 -1.39
CA GLU A 209 25.06 -6.62 -2.04
C GLU A 209 24.70 -5.65 -3.16
N GLY A 210 23.69 -5.96 -3.97
CA GLY A 210 23.20 -5.06 -5.01
C GLY A 210 22.60 -3.77 -4.45
N PHE A 211 21.81 -3.87 -3.38
CA PHE A 211 21.28 -2.70 -2.68
C PHE A 211 22.41 -1.78 -2.19
N ASN A 212 23.41 -2.34 -1.52
CA ASN A 212 24.55 -1.56 -1.01
C ASN A 212 25.40 -0.95 -2.14
N ALA A 213 25.55 -1.66 -3.26
CA ALA A 213 26.28 -1.15 -4.42
C ALA A 213 25.54 0.04 -5.06
N ALA A 214 24.23 -0.09 -5.32
CA ALA A 214 23.43 0.99 -5.89
C ALA A 214 23.44 2.24 -5.00
N MET A 215 23.24 2.05 -3.69
CA MET A 215 23.32 3.14 -2.72
C MET A 215 24.71 3.79 -2.68
N GLY A 216 25.79 2.99 -2.73
CA GLY A 216 27.16 3.51 -2.67
C GLY A 216 27.60 4.29 -3.91
N GLU A 217 26.95 4.08 -5.06
CA GLU A 217 27.20 4.87 -6.27
C GLU A 217 26.57 6.27 -6.19
N GLU A 218 25.49 6.42 -5.42
CA GLU A 218 24.66 7.63 -5.40
C GLU A 218 24.83 8.48 -4.13
N LEU A 219 25.17 7.87 -2.98
CA LEU A 219 25.37 8.61 -1.74
C LEU A 219 26.72 9.36 -1.71
N ASP A 220 26.67 10.65 -1.35
CA ASP A 220 27.87 11.43 -1.04
C ASP A 220 28.38 11.12 0.38
N LEU A 221 29.36 10.21 0.46
CA LEU A 221 29.97 9.82 1.73
C LEU A 221 30.87 10.90 2.36
N THR A 222 31.02 12.07 1.73
CA THR A 222 31.74 13.21 2.33
C THR A 222 30.89 14.01 3.30
N CYS A 223 29.61 13.65 3.45
CA CYS A 223 28.68 14.27 4.40
C CYS A 223 29.21 14.23 5.85
N PRO A 224 29.00 15.32 6.60
CA PRO A 224 29.41 15.38 8.00
C PRO A 224 28.62 14.39 8.84
N THR A 225 29.18 14.01 9.99
CA THR A 225 28.41 13.26 10.98
C THR A 225 27.25 14.11 11.49
N GLY A 226 26.06 13.52 11.59
CA GLY A 226 24.89 14.15 12.19
C GLY A 226 25.19 14.56 13.64
N SER A 227 24.79 15.78 14.00
CA SER A 227 24.97 16.36 15.34
C SER A 227 23.90 15.94 16.33
#